data_AF-A0A1L9AX07-F1
#
_entry.id   AF-A0A1L9AX07-F1
#
_cell.length_a   1.000
_cell.length_b   1.000
_cell.length_c   1.000
_cell.angle_alpha   90.00
_cell.angle_beta   90.00
_cell.angle_gamma   90.00
#
_symmetry.space_group_name_H-M   'P 1'
#
loop_
_entity.id
_entity.type
_entity.pdbx_description
1 polymer ?
#
loop_
_entity_poly.entity_id
_entity_poly.type
_entity_poly.pdbx_seq_one_letter_code
_entity_poly.pdbx_strand_id
1 'polypeptide(L)'
;MVKLALLGDTYPTQVRVNPRALGELDVVWVGQSRESFFREVPRLRPQVLALDFMDLGQVPTELIPGMLESTGARHALISYRLPYSPLIDALRSPRVSFLRGPVPLSLLRLRVNRSIDDLERAGMPPSRGPASHAPRFSPEQLGRLMELSTQDGCECAPQLARLVSGLRGFWEYTAGCEQRDEKDQRLHELLDRQVTRAREALEEGLVALLEHENIRL
;
A
#
# COMPACT_ATOMS: atom_id res chain seq x y z
N MET A 1 -6.96 2.56 -22.95
CA MET A 1 -7.53 1.52 -22.07
C MET A 1 -6.37 0.70 -21.52
N VAL A 2 -6.29 0.51 -20.21
CA VAL A 2 -5.15 -0.14 -19.55
C VAL A 2 -5.36 -1.64 -19.56
N LYS A 3 -4.39 -2.40 -20.09
CA LYS A 3 -4.43 -3.86 -20.12
C LYS A 3 -3.96 -4.45 -18.79
N LEU A 4 -4.81 -5.22 -18.14
CA LEU A 4 -4.58 -5.85 -16.84
C LEU A 4 -4.63 -7.37 -16.93
N ALA A 5 -3.62 -8.04 -16.37
CA ALA A 5 -3.64 -9.49 -16.15
C ALA A 5 -3.73 -9.80 -14.66
N LEU A 6 -4.63 -10.71 -14.28
CA LEU A 6 -4.90 -11.10 -12.89
C LEU A 6 -4.45 -12.54 -12.64
N LEU A 7 -3.47 -12.75 -11.77
CA LEU A 7 -3.09 -14.08 -11.28
C LEU A 7 -3.43 -14.20 -9.80
N GLY A 8 -4.24 -15.18 -9.43
CA GLY A 8 -4.57 -15.42 -8.03
C GLY A 8 -5.77 -16.31 -7.84
N ASP A 9 -5.81 -17.04 -6.74
CA ASP A 9 -6.85 -18.04 -6.46
C ASP A 9 -8.26 -17.42 -6.40
N THR A 10 -8.35 -16.16 -5.95
CA THR A 10 -9.63 -15.48 -5.71
C THR A 10 -10.12 -14.65 -6.90
N TYR A 11 -9.24 -14.22 -7.81
CA TYR A 11 -9.59 -13.31 -8.90
C TYR A 11 -10.62 -13.87 -9.90
N PRO A 12 -10.54 -15.13 -10.38
CA PRO A 12 -11.57 -15.68 -11.28
C PRO A 12 -12.98 -15.59 -10.69
N THR A 13 -13.10 -15.91 -9.39
CA THR A 13 -14.39 -15.84 -8.69
C THR A 13 -14.84 -14.39 -8.52
N GLN A 14 -13.96 -13.48 -8.11
CA GLN A 14 -14.29 -12.06 -7.92
C GLN A 14 -14.76 -11.39 -9.22
N VAL A 15 -14.07 -11.65 -10.35
CA VAL A 15 -14.42 -11.09 -11.66
C VAL A 15 -15.77 -11.64 -12.13
N ARG A 16 -16.03 -12.93 -11.91
CA ARG A 16 -17.33 -13.52 -12.25
C ARG A 16 -18.48 -12.93 -11.42
N VAL A 17 -18.26 -12.68 -10.13
CA VAL A 17 -19.26 -12.12 -9.21
C VAL A 17 -19.54 -10.65 -9.51
N ASN A 18 -18.51 -9.86 -9.84
CA ASN A 18 -18.66 -8.44 -10.14
C ASN A 18 -17.78 -8.02 -11.34
N PRO A 19 -18.19 -8.33 -12.57
CA PRO A 19 -17.39 -8.03 -13.77
C PRO A 19 -17.22 -6.53 -14.01
N ARG A 20 -18.12 -5.69 -13.47
CA ARG A 20 -18.06 -4.23 -13.60
C ARG A 20 -17.12 -3.55 -12.60
N ALA A 21 -16.62 -4.28 -11.58
CA ALA A 21 -15.80 -3.69 -10.52
C ALA A 21 -14.51 -3.02 -11.04
N LEU A 22 -13.94 -3.55 -12.13
CA LEU A 22 -12.71 -3.06 -12.74
C LEU A 22 -12.94 -1.90 -13.72
N GLY A 23 -14.21 -1.52 -13.99
CA GLY A 23 -14.58 -0.36 -14.80
C GLY A 23 -13.96 -0.41 -16.20
N GLU A 24 -13.24 0.65 -16.56
CA GLU A 24 -12.59 0.85 -17.87
C GLU A 24 -11.26 0.07 -18.05
N LEU A 25 -10.88 -0.80 -17.11
CA LEU A 25 -9.68 -1.63 -17.25
C LEU A 25 -9.97 -2.79 -18.21
N ASP A 26 -9.10 -2.97 -19.19
CA ASP A 26 -9.16 -4.09 -20.14
C ASP A 26 -8.52 -5.31 -19.49
N VAL A 27 -9.35 -6.19 -18.92
CA VAL A 27 -8.90 -7.44 -18.31
C VAL A 27 -8.60 -8.45 -19.40
N VAL A 28 -7.33 -8.52 -19.81
CA VAL A 28 -6.89 -9.38 -20.92
C VAL A 28 -6.70 -10.83 -20.51
N TRP A 29 -6.51 -11.10 -19.21
CA TRP A 29 -6.31 -12.45 -18.69
C TRP A 29 -6.65 -12.56 -17.21
N VAL A 30 -7.25 -13.70 -16.82
CA VAL A 30 -7.51 -14.06 -15.41
C VAL A 30 -7.22 -15.54 -15.23
N GLY A 31 -6.43 -15.90 -14.22
CA GLY A 31 -6.15 -17.30 -13.93
C GLY A 31 -5.51 -17.54 -12.57
N GLN A 32 -5.25 -18.81 -12.29
CA GLN A 32 -4.70 -19.30 -11.02
C GLN A 32 -3.36 -20.03 -11.21
N SER A 33 -3.08 -20.52 -12.42
CA SER A 33 -1.87 -21.28 -12.72
C SER A 33 -0.75 -20.37 -13.22
N ARG A 34 0.41 -20.47 -12.57
CA ARG A 34 1.66 -19.82 -13.00
C ARG A 34 2.14 -20.37 -14.34
N GLU A 35 1.94 -21.66 -14.60
CA GLU A 35 2.32 -22.27 -15.88
C GLU A 35 1.51 -21.68 -17.04
N SER A 36 0.19 -21.59 -16.86
CA SER A 36 -0.70 -20.95 -17.85
C SER A 36 -0.35 -19.48 -18.03
N PHE A 37 -0.01 -18.78 -16.94
CA PHE A 37 0.45 -17.39 -17.00
C PHE A 37 1.63 -17.23 -17.98
N PHE A 38 2.72 -17.99 -17.76
CA PHE A 38 3.93 -17.87 -18.59
C PHE A 38 3.71 -18.28 -20.05
N ARG A 39 2.74 -19.16 -20.33
CA ARG A 39 2.41 -19.61 -21.69
C ARG A 39 1.57 -18.59 -22.47
N GLU A 40 0.64 -17.91 -21.79
CA GLU A 40 -0.44 -17.17 -22.45
C GLU A 40 -0.26 -15.65 -22.35
N VAL A 41 0.11 -15.16 -21.16
CA VAL A 41 0.10 -13.73 -20.83
C VAL A 41 1.13 -12.90 -21.61
N PRO A 42 2.36 -13.40 -21.91
CA PRO A 42 3.32 -12.65 -22.73
C PRO A 42 2.79 -12.16 -24.07
N ARG A 43 1.92 -12.96 -24.73
CA ARG A 43 1.34 -12.62 -26.04
C ARG A 43 0.28 -11.52 -25.94
N LEU A 44 -0.33 -11.37 -24.76
CA LEU A 44 -1.40 -10.41 -24.51
C LEU A 44 -0.87 -9.01 -24.17
N ARG A 45 0.42 -8.91 -23.83
CA ARG A 45 1.15 -7.68 -23.49
C ARG A 45 0.36 -6.80 -22.49
N PRO A 46 0.03 -7.32 -21.29
CA PRO A 46 -0.59 -6.51 -20.26
C PRO A 46 0.36 -5.37 -19.85
N GLN A 47 -0.22 -4.23 -19.50
CA GLN A 47 0.53 -3.09 -18.97
C GLN A 47 0.74 -3.23 -17.47
N VAL A 48 -0.19 -3.87 -16.77
CA VAL A 48 -0.15 -4.09 -15.33
C VAL A 48 -0.48 -5.54 -15.00
N LEU A 49 0.26 -6.09 -14.03
CA LEU A 49 -0.02 -7.40 -13.42
C LEU A 49 -0.60 -7.18 -12.03
N ALA A 50 -1.69 -7.87 -11.69
CA ALA A 50 -2.12 -8.03 -10.31
C ALA A 50 -1.91 -9.48 -9.88
N LEU A 51 -1.04 -9.68 -8.89
CA LEU A 51 -0.59 -10.99 -8.43
C LEU A 51 -1.01 -11.18 -6.97
N ASP A 52 -1.86 -12.16 -6.69
CA ASP A 52 -2.31 -12.49 -5.33
C ASP A 52 -1.59 -13.72 -4.80
N PHE A 53 -0.95 -13.57 -3.64
CA PHE A 53 -0.27 -14.65 -2.94
C PHE A 53 -0.84 -14.84 -1.53
N MET A 54 -0.99 -16.08 -1.09
CA MET A 54 -1.28 -16.35 0.33
C MET A 54 -0.09 -15.92 1.20
N ASP A 55 1.10 -16.41 0.83
CA ASP A 55 2.32 -16.29 1.61
C ASP A 55 3.49 -15.89 0.73
N LEU A 56 4.09 -14.73 1.04
CA LEU A 56 5.27 -14.25 0.34
C LEU A 56 6.53 -15.06 0.67
N GLY A 57 6.58 -15.78 1.79
CA GLY A 57 7.69 -16.67 2.11
C GLY A 57 7.83 -17.86 1.15
N GLN A 58 6.76 -18.21 0.43
CA GLN A 58 6.73 -19.28 -0.56
C GLN A 58 6.93 -18.78 -2.00
N VAL A 59 7.20 -17.49 -2.18
CA VAL A 59 7.40 -16.87 -3.48
C VAL A 59 8.90 -16.75 -3.74
N PRO A 60 9.44 -17.43 -4.78
CA PRO A 60 10.81 -17.23 -5.19
C PRO A 60 11.06 -15.76 -5.55
N THR A 61 12.19 -15.20 -5.13
CA THR A 61 12.54 -13.79 -5.39
C THR A 61 12.48 -13.44 -6.88
N GLU A 62 12.81 -14.40 -7.73
CA GLU A 62 12.98 -14.19 -9.18
C GLU A 62 11.66 -14.31 -9.93
N LEU A 63 10.59 -14.76 -9.25
CA LEU A 63 9.29 -14.99 -9.87
C LEU A 63 8.69 -13.69 -10.41
N ILE A 64 8.58 -12.67 -9.56
CA ILE A 64 7.94 -11.40 -9.93
C ILE A 64 8.75 -10.65 -11.01
N PRO A 65 10.09 -10.53 -10.90
CA PRO A 65 10.92 -10.02 -12.00
C PRO A 65 10.74 -10.81 -13.30
N GLY A 66 10.77 -12.14 -13.26
CA GLY A 66 10.56 -12.98 -14.45
C GLY A 66 9.19 -12.81 -15.09
N MET A 67 8.13 -12.58 -14.29
CA MET A 67 6.80 -12.28 -14.80
C MET A 67 6.72 -10.88 -15.44
N LEU A 68 7.38 -9.88 -14.86
CA LEU A 68 7.48 -8.54 -15.44
C LEU A 68 8.27 -8.54 -16.76
N GLU A 69 9.40 -9.25 -16.82
CA GLU A 69 10.25 -9.35 -18.00
C GLU A 69 9.57 -10.12 -19.14
N SER A 70 9.01 -11.30 -18.85
CA SER A 70 8.34 -12.12 -19.86
C SER A 70 7.12 -11.45 -20.49
N THR A 71 6.44 -10.57 -19.76
CA THR A 71 5.22 -9.89 -20.24
C THR A 71 5.48 -8.48 -20.78
N GLY A 72 6.62 -7.88 -20.42
CA GLY A 72 6.88 -6.47 -20.68
C GLY A 72 6.00 -5.51 -19.87
N ALA A 73 5.33 -6.00 -18.81
CA ALA A 73 4.46 -5.18 -17.99
C ALA A 73 5.23 -4.06 -17.29
N ARG A 74 4.61 -2.89 -17.21
CA ARG A 74 5.22 -1.70 -16.61
C ARG A 74 5.16 -1.73 -15.09
N HIS A 75 4.11 -2.34 -14.54
CA HIS A 75 3.87 -2.43 -13.10
C HIS A 75 3.38 -3.82 -12.67
N ALA A 76 3.80 -4.27 -11.49
CA ALA A 76 3.20 -5.39 -10.77
C ALA A 76 2.65 -4.92 -9.43
N LEU A 77 1.40 -5.27 -9.16
CA LEU A 77 0.71 -5.04 -7.90
C LEU A 77 0.56 -6.39 -7.19
N ILE A 78 1.23 -6.52 -6.06
CA ILE A 78 1.34 -7.76 -5.29
C ILE A 78 0.41 -7.67 -4.09
N SER A 79 -0.68 -8.43 -4.08
CA SER A 79 -1.51 -8.61 -2.89
C SER A 79 -1.06 -9.84 -2.11
N TYR A 80 -1.00 -9.71 -0.77
CA TYR A 80 -0.57 -10.82 0.09
C TYR A 80 -1.25 -10.84 1.46
N ARG A 81 -1.28 -12.02 2.10
CA ARG A 81 -1.86 -12.20 3.46
C ARG A 81 -0.74 -12.31 4.50
N LEU A 82 0.22 -13.20 4.25
CA LEU A 82 1.43 -13.36 5.08
C LEU A 82 2.61 -12.59 4.48
N PRO A 83 3.16 -11.59 5.19
CA PRO A 83 4.30 -10.80 4.73
C PRO A 83 5.60 -11.61 4.75
N TYR A 84 6.57 -11.20 3.94
CA TYR A 84 7.94 -11.65 4.04
C TYR A 84 8.89 -10.50 3.68
N SER A 85 9.45 -9.85 4.72
CA SER A 85 10.26 -8.63 4.57
C SER A 85 11.42 -8.77 3.58
N PRO A 86 12.21 -9.87 3.57
CA PRO A 86 13.30 -10.03 2.61
C PRO A 86 12.86 -9.91 1.15
N LEU A 87 11.71 -10.49 0.80
CA LEU A 87 11.16 -10.39 -0.56
C LEU A 87 10.63 -8.99 -0.86
N ILE A 88 9.93 -8.37 0.11
CA ILE A 88 9.39 -7.01 -0.04
C ILE A 88 10.52 -6.01 -0.28
N ASP A 89 11.62 -6.13 0.47
CA ASP A 89 12.76 -5.24 0.37
C ASP A 89 13.57 -5.50 -0.91
N ALA A 90 13.78 -6.77 -1.29
CA ALA A 90 14.47 -7.13 -2.53
C ALA A 90 13.74 -6.62 -3.79
N LEU A 91 12.40 -6.55 -3.75
CA LEU A 91 11.58 -6.14 -4.89
C LEU A 91 11.10 -4.68 -4.81
N ARG A 92 11.56 -3.92 -3.82
CA ARG A 92 11.17 -2.52 -3.62
C ARG A 92 11.61 -1.68 -4.81
N SER A 93 10.66 -1.28 -5.65
CA SER A 93 10.92 -0.43 -6.83
C SER A 93 9.65 0.29 -7.26
N PRO A 94 9.73 1.36 -8.09
CA PRO A 94 8.54 2.00 -8.67
C PRO A 94 7.67 1.05 -9.50
N ARG A 95 8.26 -0.03 -10.03
CA ARG A 95 7.58 -1.03 -10.85
C ARG A 95 6.81 -2.07 -10.03
N VAL A 96 6.97 -2.11 -8.70
CA VAL A 96 6.33 -3.10 -7.83
C VAL A 96 5.65 -2.42 -6.64
N SER A 97 4.34 -2.61 -6.51
CA SER A 97 3.58 -2.19 -5.32
C SER A 97 3.15 -3.41 -4.51
N PHE A 98 3.18 -3.27 -3.19
CA PHE A 98 2.73 -4.29 -2.24
C PHE A 98 1.46 -3.83 -1.53
N LEU A 99 0.48 -4.73 -1.40
CA LEU A 99 -0.78 -4.50 -0.70
C LEU A 99 -1.11 -5.67 0.22
N ARG A 100 -1.52 -5.37 1.45
CA ARG A 100 -2.12 -6.37 2.34
C ARG A 100 -3.54 -6.68 1.84
N GLY A 101 -3.77 -7.94 1.51
CA GLY A 101 -5.05 -8.45 1.01
C GLY A 101 -5.88 -9.16 2.08
N PRO A 102 -7.07 -9.66 1.71
CA PRO A 102 -7.61 -9.70 0.34
C PRO A 102 -8.03 -8.31 -0.18
N VAL A 103 -7.70 -8.01 -1.44
CA VAL A 103 -8.00 -6.71 -2.07
C VAL A 103 -9.26 -6.85 -2.93
N PRO A 104 -10.32 -6.06 -2.69
CA PRO A 104 -11.49 -6.05 -3.57
C PRO A 104 -11.14 -5.39 -4.92
N LEU A 105 -11.77 -5.87 -6.01
CA LEU A 105 -11.50 -5.40 -7.37
C LEU A 105 -11.67 -3.87 -7.55
N SER A 106 -12.56 -3.23 -6.79
CA SER A 106 -12.73 -1.77 -6.80
C SER A 106 -11.50 -1.01 -6.26
N LEU A 107 -10.87 -1.54 -5.20
CA LEU A 107 -9.62 -0.99 -4.65
C LEU A 107 -8.44 -1.32 -5.56
N LEU A 108 -8.43 -2.51 -6.17
CA LEU A 108 -7.46 -2.87 -7.20
C LEU A 108 -7.51 -1.87 -8.36
N ARG A 109 -8.70 -1.53 -8.86
CA ARG A 109 -8.90 -0.52 -9.91
C ARG A 109 -8.30 0.83 -9.53
N LEU A 110 -8.60 1.32 -8.31
CA LEU A 110 -8.08 2.58 -7.81
C LEU A 110 -6.54 2.58 -7.80
N ARG A 111 -5.93 1.48 -7.35
CA ARG A 111 -4.46 1.38 -7.25
C ARG A 111 -3.81 1.25 -8.62
N VAL A 112 -4.37 0.47 -9.54
CA VAL A 112 -3.88 0.34 -10.92
C VAL A 112 -3.86 1.71 -11.61
N ASN A 113 -4.93 2.50 -11.47
CA ASN A 113 -5.01 3.84 -12.06
C ASN A 113 -3.93 4.77 -11.49
N ARG A 114 -3.75 4.79 -10.15
CA ARG A 114 -2.69 5.61 -9.52
C ARG A 114 -1.27 5.16 -9.91
N SER A 115 -1.01 3.85 -9.95
CA SER A 115 0.32 3.34 -10.31
C SER A 115 0.75 3.72 -11.72
N ILE A 116 -0.18 3.87 -12.66
CA ILE A 116 0.14 4.32 -14.03
C ILE A 116 0.47 5.81 -14.04
N ASP A 117 -0.32 6.62 -13.32
CA ASP A 117 -0.06 8.05 -13.17
C ASP A 117 1.30 8.33 -12.50
N ASP A 118 1.70 7.49 -11.53
CA ASP A 118 2.97 7.60 -10.81
C ASP A 118 4.17 7.11 -11.64
N LEU A 119 4.01 6.04 -12.44
CA LEU A 119 5.05 5.53 -13.34
C LEU A 119 5.34 6.49 -14.50
N GLU A 120 4.35 7.26 -14.95
CA GLU A 120 4.53 8.30 -15.97
C GLU A 120 5.28 9.53 -15.42
N ARG A 121 5.47 9.63 -14.10
CA ARG A 121 6.14 10.74 -13.42
C ARG A 121 7.49 10.38 -12.78
N ALA A 122 7.89 9.11 -12.79
CA ALA A 122 9.04 8.66 -12.00
C ALA A 122 10.38 8.78 -12.74
N GLY A 123 11.10 9.87 -12.47
CA GLY A 123 12.53 10.03 -12.69
C GLY A 123 13.18 10.87 -11.60
N MET A 124 13.51 10.27 -10.43
CA MET A 124 14.45 10.84 -9.45
C MET A 124 14.78 9.82 -8.32
N PRO A 125 15.98 9.87 -7.70
CA PRO A 125 16.38 8.98 -6.60
C PRO A 125 15.87 9.47 -5.23
N PRO A 126 15.96 8.65 -4.17
CA PRO A 126 15.44 9.04 -2.86
C PRO A 126 16.33 10.09 -2.19
N SER A 127 15.73 11.04 -1.48
CA SER A 127 16.43 11.97 -0.60
C SER A 127 15.67 12.16 0.71
N ARG A 128 16.43 12.25 1.82
CA ARG A 128 15.94 12.57 3.16
C ARG A 128 15.88 14.09 3.33
N GLY A 129 14.81 14.60 3.93
CA GLY A 129 14.60 16.01 4.26
C GLY A 129 13.91 16.20 5.62
N PRO A 130 13.94 17.40 6.22
CA PRO A 130 14.13 17.60 7.65
C PRO A 130 12.87 17.49 8.50
N ALA A 131 13.09 17.26 9.79
CA ALA A 131 12.07 17.12 10.82
C ALA A 131 11.34 18.44 11.12
N SER A 132 10.01 18.34 11.24
CA SER A 132 9.16 19.32 11.91
C SER A 132 8.27 18.58 12.92
N HIS A 133 8.31 19.07 14.17
CA HIS A 133 7.77 18.53 15.42
C HIS A 133 7.94 17.02 15.64
N ALA A 134 8.86 16.68 16.57
CA ALA A 134 9.12 15.31 16.98
C ALA A 134 7.80 14.61 17.38
N PRO A 135 7.45 13.50 16.73
CA PRO A 135 6.29 12.70 17.13
C PRO A 135 6.37 12.32 18.61
N ARG A 136 5.28 12.46 19.37
CA ARG A 136 5.26 12.10 20.80
C ARG A 136 5.41 10.60 21.02
N PHE A 137 5.01 9.80 20.03
CA PHE A 137 5.13 8.35 20.05
C PHE A 137 6.03 7.86 18.90
N SER A 138 6.98 6.99 19.24
CA SER A 138 7.79 6.27 18.26
C SER A 138 6.94 5.22 17.51
N PRO A 139 7.36 4.77 16.31
CA PRO A 139 6.68 3.67 15.60
C PRO A 139 6.58 2.41 16.47
N GLU A 140 7.60 2.14 17.28
CA GLU A 140 7.66 1.00 18.19
C GLU A 140 6.66 1.15 19.35
N GLN A 141 6.53 2.36 19.92
CA GLN A 141 5.53 2.65 20.95
C GLN A 141 4.11 2.49 20.41
N LEU A 142 3.83 3.03 19.21
CA LEU A 142 2.53 2.85 18.55
C LEU A 142 2.27 1.37 18.22
N GLY A 143 3.28 0.63 17.77
CA GLY A 143 3.17 -0.81 17.53
C GLY A 143 2.83 -1.58 18.80
N ARG A 144 3.46 -1.27 19.93
CA ARG A 144 3.12 -1.88 21.23
C ARG A 144 1.68 -1.56 21.64
N LEU A 145 1.24 -0.32 21.46
CA LEU A 145 -0.12 0.10 21.80
C LEU A 145 -1.20 -0.60 20.96
N MET A 146 -0.92 -0.89 19.70
CA MET A 146 -1.85 -1.60 18.81
C MET A 146 -2.11 -3.06 19.22
N GLU A 147 -1.18 -3.65 19.98
CA GLU A 147 -1.23 -5.04 20.45
C GLU A 147 -1.69 -5.14 21.91
N LEU A 148 -1.96 -4.01 22.58
CA LEU A 148 -2.47 -4.03 23.94
C LEU A 148 -3.91 -4.57 23.96
N SER A 149 -4.11 -5.63 24.73
CA SER A 149 -5.42 -6.07 25.18
C SER A 149 -5.67 -5.49 26.57
N THR A 150 -6.68 -4.63 26.70
CA THR A 150 -7.08 -4.07 27.99
C THR A 150 -7.94 -5.08 28.75
N GLN A 151 -7.92 -5.02 30.09
CA GLN A 151 -8.62 -5.98 30.95
C GLN A 151 -10.15 -5.90 30.82
N ASP A 152 -10.69 -4.76 30.36
CA ASP A 152 -12.13 -4.48 30.27
C ASP A 152 -12.69 -4.59 28.84
N GLY A 153 -11.91 -5.08 27.87
CA GLY A 153 -12.35 -5.25 26.48
C GLY A 153 -12.50 -3.94 25.68
N CYS A 154 -12.00 -2.83 26.23
CA CYS A 154 -11.99 -1.53 25.55
C CYS A 154 -10.82 -1.45 24.55
N GLU A 155 -11.10 -1.20 23.28
CA GLU A 155 -10.08 -1.10 22.22
C GLU A 155 -9.63 0.35 21.95
N CYS A 156 -9.95 1.32 22.80
CA CYS A 156 -9.69 2.73 22.50
C CYS A 156 -8.19 3.04 22.31
N ALA A 157 -7.29 2.50 23.17
CA ALA A 157 -5.83 2.62 22.99
C ALA A 157 -5.34 2.08 21.64
N PRO A 158 -5.59 0.81 21.27
CA PRO A 158 -5.11 0.27 20.00
C PRO A 158 -5.74 0.94 18.78
N GLN A 159 -7.02 1.34 18.84
CA GLN A 159 -7.65 2.04 17.72
C GLN A 159 -7.07 3.45 17.52
N LEU A 160 -6.83 4.18 18.60
CA LEU A 160 -6.25 5.52 18.54
C LEU A 160 -4.77 5.48 18.09
N ALA A 161 -4.01 4.47 18.53
CA ALA A 161 -2.65 4.23 18.03
C ALA A 161 -2.61 3.98 16.51
N ARG A 162 -3.59 3.24 15.95
CA ARG A 162 -3.73 3.03 14.49
C ARG A 162 -3.97 4.33 13.74
N LEU A 163 -4.82 5.22 14.27
CA LEU A 163 -5.08 6.52 13.64
C LEU A 163 -3.83 7.42 13.66
N VAL A 164 -3.12 7.48 14.78
CA VAL A 164 -1.86 8.25 14.90
C VAL A 164 -0.82 7.70 13.91
N SER A 165 -0.69 6.37 13.81
CA SER A 165 0.21 5.72 12.85
C SER A 165 -0.17 6.01 11.39
N GLY A 166 -1.48 6.02 11.07
CA GLY A 166 -2.00 6.37 9.75
C GLY A 166 -1.70 7.82 9.35
N LEU A 167 -1.87 8.78 10.27
CA LEU A 167 -1.54 10.19 10.04
C LEU A 167 -0.04 10.40 9.84
N ARG A 168 0.79 9.67 10.60
CA ARG A 168 2.25 9.66 10.41
C ARG A 168 2.65 9.11 9.05
N GLY A 169 2.04 8.00 8.62
CA GLY A 169 2.27 7.43 7.30
C GLY A 169 1.84 8.36 6.16
N PHE A 170 0.74 9.10 6.35
CA PHE A 170 0.31 10.12 5.39
C PHE A 170 1.30 11.29 5.33
N TRP A 171 1.82 11.73 6.47
CA TRP A 171 2.84 12.77 6.54
C TRP A 171 4.13 12.38 5.81
N GLU A 172 4.64 11.17 6.08
CA GLU A 172 5.82 10.60 5.41
C GLU A 172 5.61 10.49 3.89
N TYR A 173 4.39 10.18 3.46
CA TYR A 173 4.01 10.18 2.05
C TYR A 173 4.02 11.59 1.43
N THR A 174 3.40 12.58 2.10
CA THR A 174 3.34 13.96 1.57
C THR A 174 4.70 14.64 1.50
N ALA A 175 5.65 14.24 2.35
CA ALA A 175 7.04 14.71 2.28
C ALA A 175 7.77 14.28 0.99
N GLY A 176 7.26 13.26 0.29
CA GLY A 176 7.81 12.78 -0.98
C GLY A 176 7.13 13.38 -2.23
N CYS A 177 6.18 14.31 -2.07
CA CYS A 177 5.47 14.90 -3.19
C CYS A 177 6.31 16.01 -3.87
N GLU A 178 6.38 15.96 -5.20
CA GLU A 178 7.00 17.01 -6.03
C GLU A 178 6.07 18.23 -6.10
N GLN A 179 6.58 19.42 -5.73
CA GLN A 179 5.82 20.68 -5.73
C GLN A 179 5.98 21.39 -7.07
N ARG A 180 4.88 21.50 -7.82
CA ARG A 180 4.93 21.89 -9.25
C ARG A 180 4.80 23.39 -9.49
N ASP A 181 4.07 24.07 -8.63
CA ASP A 181 3.85 25.52 -8.70
C ASP A 181 3.52 26.10 -7.31
N GLU A 182 3.45 27.43 -7.20
CA GLU A 182 3.18 28.09 -5.91
C GLU A 182 1.80 27.74 -5.31
N LYS A 183 0.79 27.41 -6.13
CA LYS A 183 -0.54 27.04 -5.62
C LYS A 183 -0.52 25.64 -5.03
N ASP A 184 0.18 24.73 -5.69
CA ASP A 184 0.46 23.37 -5.25
C ASP A 184 1.27 23.37 -3.95
N GLN A 185 2.31 24.20 -3.88
CA GLN A 185 3.09 24.41 -2.67
C GLN A 185 2.23 24.90 -1.49
N ARG A 186 1.38 25.91 -1.70
CA ARG A 186 0.45 26.42 -0.67
C ARG A 186 -0.56 25.36 -0.21
N LEU A 187 -1.01 24.50 -1.12
CA LEU A 187 -1.89 23.38 -0.78
C LEU A 187 -1.15 22.34 0.07
N HIS A 188 0.07 21.98 -0.30
CA HIS A 188 0.90 21.04 0.45
C HIS A 188 1.23 21.57 1.85
N GLU A 189 1.55 22.86 1.98
CA GLU A 189 1.72 23.51 3.28
C GLU A 189 0.43 23.50 4.12
N LEU A 190 -0.74 23.69 3.48
CA LEU A 190 -2.01 23.58 4.17
C LEU A 190 -2.24 22.15 4.67
N LEU A 191 -2.02 21.15 3.82
CA LEU A 191 -2.18 19.74 4.17
C LEU A 191 -1.23 19.33 5.30
N ASP A 192 0.04 19.73 5.24
CA ASP A 192 1.03 19.48 6.31
C ASP A 192 0.57 20.07 7.65
N ARG A 193 0.09 21.32 7.65
CA ARG A 193 -0.48 21.95 8.86
C ARG A 193 -1.72 21.23 9.38
N GLN A 194 -2.63 20.79 8.52
CA GLN A 194 -3.85 20.09 8.96
C GLN A 194 -3.54 18.70 9.52
N VAL A 195 -2.64 17.96 8.87
CA VAL A 195 -2.22 16.62 9.31
C VAL A 195 -1.46 16.70 10.62
N THR A 196 -0.58 17.69 10.77
CA THR A 196 0.15 17.93 12.02
C THR A 196 -0.81 18.22 13.17
N ARG A 197 -1.78 19.12 12.98
CA ARG A 197 -2.82 19.42 13.99
C ARG A 197 -3.66 18.19 14.35
N ALA A 198 -4.07 17.41 13.35
CA ALA A 198 -4.83 16.19 13.59
C ALA A 198 -4.00 15.16 14.37
N ARG A 199 -2.72 14.98 14.01
CA ARG A 199 -1.81 14.06 14.71
C ARG A 199 -1.64 14.48 16.16
N GLU A 200 -1.35 15.76 16.42
CA GLU A 200 -1.17 16.28 17.78
C GLU A 200 -2.41 16.10 18.65
N ALA A 201 -3.61 16.37 18.11
CA ALA A 201 -4.87 16.17 18.83
C ALA A 201 -5.12 14.70 19.18
N LEU A 202 -4.81 13.77 18.26
CA LEU A 202 -4.95 12.33 18.53
C LEU A 202 -3.87 11.81 19.48
N GLU A 203 -2.63 12.33 19.40
CA GLU A 203 -1.56 12.00 20.34
C GLU A 203 -1.87 12.52 21.76
N GLU A 204 -2.48 13.69 21.89
CA GLU A 204 -2.97 14.22 23.18
C GLU A 204 -4.06 13.33 23.77
N GLY A 205 -5.06 12.94 22.96
CA GLY A 205 -6.08 11.98 23.39
C GLY A 205 -5.48 10.62 23.79
N LEU A 206 -4.43 10.18 23.10
CA LEU A 206 -3.74 8.93 23.40
C LEU A 206 -2.98 9.01 24.73
N VAL A 207 -2.29 10.12 25.01
CA VAL A 207 -1.65 10.33 26.32
C VAL A 207 -2.68 10.28 27.45
N ALA A 208 -3.79 11.02 27.34
CA ALA A 208 -4.83 11.04 28.36
C ALA A 208 -5.43 9.65 28.62
N LEU A 209 -5.57 8.85 27.56
CA LEU A 209 -6.10 7.49 27.66
C LEU A 209 -5.10 6.53 28.34
N LEU A 210 -3.81 6.65 28.04
CA LEU A 210 -2.77 5.84 28.70
C LEU A 210 -2.62 6.19 30.18
N GLU A 211 -2.78 7.46 30.55
CA GLU A 211 -2.81 7.90 31.95
C GLU A 211 -4.03 7.30 32.69
N HIS A 212 -5.21 7.35 32.07
CA HIS A 212 -6.43 6.79 32.64
C HIS A 212 -6.34 5.27 32.87
N GLU A 213 -5.80 4.55 31.89
CA GLU A 213 -5.64 3.09 31.94
C GLU A 213 -4.36 2.64 32.69
N ASN A 214 -3.56 3.58 33.21
CA ASN A 214 -2.26 3.33 33.86
C ASN A 214 -1.27 2.51 33.01
N ILE A 215 -1.27 2.71 31.70
CA ILE A 215 -0.39 2.02 30.75
C ILE A 215 0.93 2.78 30.62
N ARG A 216 2.06 2.06 30.75
CA ARG A 216 3.42 2.59 30.53
C ARG A 216 4.06 1.95 29.29
N LEU A 217 4.81 2.75 28.51
CA LEU A 217 5.38 2.37 27.21
C LEU A 217 6.90 2.18 27.20
#